data_AF-A0A958S832-F1
#
_entry.id   AF-A0A958S832-F1
#
_cell.length_a   1.000
_cell.length_b   1.000
_cell.length_c   1.000
_cell.angle_alpha   90.00
_cell.angle_beta   90.00
_cell.angle_gamma   90.00
#
_symmetry.space_group_name_H-M   'P 1'
#
loop_
_entity.id
_entity.type
_entity.pdbx_description
1 polymer ?
#
loop_
_entity_poly.entity_id
_entity_poly.type
_entity_poly.pdbx_seq_one_letter_code
_entity_poly.pdbx_strand_id
1 'polypeptide(L)'
;MTLRYFVKILILFTFLSSPVIGRASSSLKSDALEALEDLSLQNRNRMTEIDREIKDVLMQSHNSNLTPRLETTHLTNLNQRLEKLTLERKEHYLRQNFLDRLKFQIDRKYANEDFKSFLSQTVLQMAQTEATSYNGDIGFTKFCNYLSLAIKEIPEPSENILAFIEGYMKFSSIINPTSPTEYLSYRNYTNGFDSYSAHPVSREEVGDVVEKRLVELQNSSQLQRTTFEKRQPIMKPLEATIAPKSSQGGYEIKDPVETQIKNNQTIENLKSHMEPTEAELSEKTPTPKDPLQLRIKMDQIHKAEPELTEPSTAGEAAPASSGYVNE
;
A
#
# COMPACT_ATOMS: atom_id res chain seq x y z
N MET A 1 18.31 -26.19 -19.98
CA MET A 1 16.83 -26.03 -19.96
C MET A 1 16.44 -25.04 -18.85
N THR A 2 17.00 -23.81 -18.85
CA THR A 2 16.93 -22.87 -17.69
C THR A 2 16.88 -21.39 -18.10
N LEU A 3 16.42 -21.07 -19.30
CA LEU A 3 16.40 -19.68 -19.82
C LEU A 3 14.98 -19.09 -19.96
N ARG A 4 13.95 -19.72 -19.36
CA ARG A 4 12.54 -19.27 -19.50
C ARG A 4 11.94 -18.60 -18.26
N TYR A 5 12.66 -18.55 -17.14
CA TYR A 5 12.16 -17.94 -15.90
C TYR A 5 12.64 -16.51 -15.64
N PHE A 6 13.67 -16.03 -16.36
CA PHE A 6 14.20 -14.66 -16.15
C PHE A 6 13.40 -13.56 -16.86
N VAL A 7 12.56 -13.91 -17.84
CA VAL A 7 11.81 -12.92 -18.64
C VAL A 7 10.50 -12.49 -17.95
N LYS A 8 10.00 -13.23 -16.96
CA LYS A 8 8.75 -12.88 -16.24
C LYS A 8 8.93 -11.86 -15.11
N ILE A 9 10.15 -11.58 -14.67
CA ILE A 9 10.42 -10.62 -13.58
C ILE A 9 10.73 -9.21 -14.11
N LEU A 10 11.00 -9.05 -15.41
CA LEU A 10 11.37 -7.77 -16.01
C LEU A 10 10.18 -6.95 -16.58
N ILE A 11 8.94 -7.43 -16.46
CA ILE A 11 7.76 -6.73 -17.01
C ILE A 11 7.04 -5.87 -15.95
N LEU A 12 7.43 -5.92 -14.67
CA LEU A 12 6.69 -5.23 -13.60
C LEU A 12 7.22 -3.84 -13.19
N PHE A 13 8.24 -3.28 -13.87
CA PHE A 13 8.91 -2.05 -13.39
C PHE A 13 9.18 -0.98 -14.46
N THR A 14 8.33 -0.89 -15.47
CA THR A 14 8.33 0.23 -16.43
C THR A 14 7.04 1.02 -16.35
N PHE A 15 6.76 1.64 -15.20
CA PHE A 15 5.93 2.84 -15.16
C PHE A 15 6.86 4.04 -15.42
N LEU A 16 7.00 4.32 -16.72
CA LEU A 16 7.73 5.45 -17.26
C LEU A 16 7.08 6.75 -16.81
N SER A 17 7.88 7.53 -16.09
CA SER A 17 7.72 8.95 -15.79
C SER A 17 7.44 9.73 -17.07
N SER A 18 6.18 10.12 -17.27
CA SER A 18 5.80 11.03 -18.35
C SER A 18 5.80 12.47 -17.83
N PRO A 19 6.42 13.43 -18.55
CA PRO A 19 6.44 14.82 -18.12
C PRO A 19 5.03 15.43 -18.26
N VAL A 20 4.53 15.96 -17.14
CA VAL A 20 3.22 16.62 -17.05
C VAL A 20 3.33 18.03 -17.66
N ILE A 21 2.95 18.15 -18.94
CA ILE A 21 2.77 19.44 -19.61
C ILE A 21 1.27 19.75 -19.65
N GLY A 22 0.90 20.92 -19.14
CA GLY A 22 -0.44 21.45 -18.91
C GLY A 22 -1.56 20.88 -19.77
N ARG A 23 -2.32 19.94 -19.20
CA ARG A 23 -3.65 19.53 -19.68
C ARG A 23 -4.73 20.32 -18.95
N ALA A 24 -5.75 20.72 -19.71
CA ALA A 24 -6.97 21.36 -19.21
C ALA A 24 -7.55 20.61 -17.99
N SER A 25 -8.19 21.34 -17.07
CA SER A 25 -8.69 20.81 -15.78
C SER A 25 -9.61 19.58 -15.87
N SER A 26 -10.20 19.29 -17.03
CA SER A 26 -10.90 18.02 -17.29
C SER A 26 -9.99 16.78 -17.22
N SER A 27 -8.67 16.95 -17.33
CA SER A 27 -7.68 15.89 -17.17
C SER A 27 -7.53 15.43 -15.73
N LEU A 28 -7.42 16.35 -14.75
CA LEU A 28 -7.09 15.94 -13.39
C LEU A 28 -8.14 15.02 -12.77
N LYS A 29 -9.43 15.31 -13.00
CA LYS A 29 -10.53 14.43 -12.54
C LYS A 29 -10.47 13.06 -13.23
N SER A 30 -10.27 13.04 -14.55
CA SER A 30 -10.16 11.83 -15.36
C SER A 30 -8.99 10.96 -14.89
N ASP A 31 -7.80 11.55 -14.83
CA ASP A 31 -6.56 10.92 -14.42
C ASP A 31 -6.69 10.37 -12.98
N ALA A 32 -7.37 11.11 -12.09
CA ALA A 32 -7.62 10.65 -10.74
C ALA A 32 -8.59 9.47 -10.65
N LEU A 33 -9.67 9.49 -11.44
CA LEU A 33 -10.62 8.38 -11.50
C LEU A 33 -10.00 7.12 -12.13
N GLU A 34 -9.14 7.28 -13.14
CA GLU A 34 -8.38 6.20 -13.76
C GLU A 34 -7.41 5.57 -12.73
N ALA A 35 -6.61 6.38 -12.04
CA ALA A 35 -5.71 5.90 -11.00
C ALA A 35 -6.45 5.16 -9.87
N LEU A 36 -7.61 5.65 -9.44
CA LEU A 36 -8.43 4.97 -8.43
C LEU A 36 -9.08 3.68 -8.93
N GLU A 37 -9.42 3.58 -10.21
CA GLU A 37 -9.90 2.33 -10.80
C GLU A 37 -8.79 1.28 -10.85
N ASP A 38 -7.57 1.66 -11.23
CA ASP A 38 -6.42 0.77 -11.22
C ASP A 38 -6.12 0.24 -9.81
N LEU A 39 -6.13 1.12 -8.80
CA LEU A 39 -5.96 0.72 -7.41
C LEU A 39 -7.09 -0.21 -6.93
N SER A 40 -8.33 0.07 -7.32
CA SER A 40 -9.48 -0.77 -7.01
C SER A 40 -9.33 -2.15 -7.64
N LEU A 41 -8.90 -2.22 -8.90
CA LEU A 41 -8.68 -3.49 -9.60
C LEU A 41 -7.57 -4.31 -8.92
N GLN A 42 -6.43 -3.68 -8.60
CA GLN A 42 -5.34 -4.34 -7.87
C GLN A 42 -5.82 -4.89 -6.53
N ASN A 43 -6.60 -4.11 -5.78
CA ASN A 43 -7.12 -4.50 -4.48
C ASN A 43 -8.13 -5.67 -4.57
N ARG A 44 -9.05 -5.65 -5.56
CA ARG A 44 -9.97 -6.78 -5.83
C ARG A 44 -9.24 -8.06 -6.23
N ASN A 45 -8.20 -7.94 -7.05
CA ASN A 45 -7.37 -9.08 -7.44
C ASN A 45 -6.72 -9.71 -6.21
N ARG A 46 -6.12 -8.89 -5.33
CA ARG A 46 -5.52 -9.39 -4.09
C ARG A 46 -6.53 -10.05 -3.16
N MET A 47 -7.73 -9.49 -3.03
CA MET A 47 -8.81 -10.12 -2.25
C MET A 47 -9.20 -11.50 -2.80
N THR A 48 -9.28 -11.64 -4.13
CA THR A 48 -9.56 -12.92 -4.80
C THR A 48 -8.45 -13.95 -4.57
N GLU A 49 -7.19 -13.53 -4.54
CA GLU A 49 -6.06 -14.40 -4.19
C GLU A 49 -6.17 -14.89 -2.74
N ILE A 50 -6.47 -13.99 -1.79
CA ILE A 50 -6.63 -14.34 -0.38
C ILE A 50 -7.79 -15.34 -0.20
N ASP A 51 -8.91 -15.16 -0.91
CA ASP A 51 -10.04 -16.10 -0.87
C ASP A 51 -9.63 -17.50 -1.35
N ARG A 52 -8.78 -17.59 -2.38
CA ARG A 52 -8.22 -18.89 -2.83
C ARG A 52 -7.31 -19.50 -1.76
N GLU A 53 -6.42 -18.71 -1.17
CA GLU A 53 -5.52 -19.19 -0.11
C GLU A 53 -6.29 -19.68 1.13
N ILE A 54 -7.34 -18.98 1.54
CA ILE A 54 -8.23 -19.39 2.64
C ILE A 54 -8.85 -20.75 2.31
N LYS A 55 -9.39 -20.91 1.11
CA LYS A 55 -9.96 -22.19 0.66
C LYS A 55 -8.94 -23.32 0.72
N ASP A 56 -7.72 -23.08 0.27
CA ASP A 56 -6.64 -24.08 0.29
C ASP A 56 -6.26 -24.47 1.72
N VAL A 57 -6.17 -23.51 2.65
CA VAL A 57 -5.89 -23.77 4.07
C VAL A 57 -7.02 -24.58 4.72
N LEU A 58 -8.28 -24.29 4.39
CA LEU A 58 -9.43 -25.06 4.89
C LEU A 58 -9.42 -26.50 4.37
N MET A 59 -9.08 -26.71 3.10
CA MET A 59 -8.93 -28.06 2.52
C MET A 59 -7.79 -28.84 3.18
N GLN A 60 -6.64 -28.20 3.45
CA GLN A 60 -5.52 -28.82 4.17
C GLN A 60 -5.90 -29.20 5.60
N SER A 61 -6.62 -28.32 6.30
CA SER A 61 -7.13 -28.57 7.65
C SER A 61 -8.09 -29.77 7.68
N HIS A 62 -9.01 -29.84 6.72
CA HIS A 62 -9.94 -30.97 6.60
C HIS A 62 -9.21 -32.30 6.38
N ASN A 63 -8.20 -32.33 5.52
CA ASN A 63 -7.42 -33.54 5.24
C ASN A 63 -6.52 -33.99 6.39
N SER A 64 -6.05 -33.05 7.21
CA SER A 64 -5.19 -33.36 8.37
C SER A 64 -5.97 -34.10 9.46
N ASN A 65 -7.22 -33.70 9.74
CA ASN A 65 -8.06 -34.31 10.79
C ASN A 65 -8.29 -35.84 10.65
N LEU A 66 -7.87 -36.47 9.56
CA LEU A 66 -7.89 -37.92 9.32
C LEU A 66 -6.71 -38.67 9.97
N THR A 67 -5.67 -37.99 10.46
CA THR A 67 -4.45 -38.61 11.04
C THR A 67 -4.20 -38.21 12.50
N PRO A 68 -4.72 -38.97 13.49
CA PRO A 68 -4.84 -38.52 14.89
C PRO A 68 -3.54 -38.45 15.73
N ARG A 69 -2.35 -38.68 15.18
CA ARG A 69 -1.16 -39.00 16.00
C ARG A 69 0.02 -38.02 15.96
N LEU A 70 0.00 -36.96 15.14
CA LEU A 70 1.17 -36.06 14.95
C LEU A 70 0.84 -34.56 14.76
N GLU A 71 -0.40 -34.11 15.01
CA GLU A 71 -0.91 -32.92 14.30
C GLU A 71 -1.12 -31.63 15.10
N THR A 72 -0.85 -31.59 16.40
CA THR A 72 -1.13 -30.38 17.19
C THR A 72 -0.40 -29.15 16.65
N THR A 73 0.90 -29.27 16.35
CA THR A 73 1.70 -28.17 15.79
C THR A 73 1.22 -27.77 14.39
N HIS A 74 0.89 -28.73 13.53
CA HIS A 74 0.44 -28.45 12.16
C HIS A 74 -0.91 -27.72 12.16
N LEU A 75 -1.86 -28.18 12.98
CA LEU A 75 -3.17 -27.55 13.11
C LEU A 75 -3.06 -26.13 13.70
N THR A 76 -2.19 -25.92 14.69
CA THR A 76 -1.91 -24.57 15.22
C THR A 76 -1.37 -23.64 14.13
N ASN A 77 -0.42 -24.11 13.31
CA ASN A 77 0.13 -23.31 12.21
C ASN A 77 -0.93 -22.98 11.13
N LEU A 78 -1.80 -23.94 10.79
CA LEU A 78 -2.90 -23.71 9.85
C LEU A 78 -3.91 -22.69 10.40
N ASN A 79 -4.25 -22.77 11.69
CA ASN A 79 -5.17 -21.83 12.33
C ASN A 79 -4.58 -20.41 12.38
N GLN A 80 -3.31 -20.26 12.74
CA GLN A 80 -2.62 -18.96 12.70
C GLN A 80 -2.60 -18.37 11.28
N ARG A 81 -2.34 -19.22 10.27
CA ARG A 81 -2.38 -18.79 8.87
C ARG A 81 -3.78 -18.35 8.45
N LEU A 82 -4.81 -19.09 8.85
CA LEU A 82 -6.21 -18.77 8.54
C LEU A 82 -6.64 -17.44 9.17
N GLU A 83 -6.25 -17.22 10.43
CA GLU A 83 -6.53 -15.97 11.14
C GLU A 83 -5.87 -14.79 10.43
N LYS A 84 -4.58 -14.92 10.07
CA LYS A 84 -3.84 -13.91 9.31
C LYS A 84 -4.53 -13.60 7.97
N LEU A 85 -4.89 -14.61 7.20
CA LEU A 85 -5.57 -14.42 5.91
C LEU A 85 -6.95 -13.76 6.08
N THR A 86 -7.67 -14.07 7.16
CA THR A 86 -8.97 -13.46 7.45
C THR A 86 -8.82 -11.97 7.79
N LEU A 87 -7.78 -11.60 8.55
CA LEU A 87 -7.45 -10.20 8.83
C LEU A 87 -7.02 -9.45 7.56
N GLU A 88 -6.16 -10.05 6.72
CA GLU A 88 -5.77 -9.47 5.43
C GLU A 88 -6.99 -9.28 4.51
N ARG A 89 -7.90 -10.26 4.46
CA ARG A 89 -9.15 -10.14 3.70
C ARG A 89 -10.01 -8.98 4.20
N LYS A 90 -10.17 -8.84 5.52
CA LYS A 90 -10.91 -7.72 6.13
C LYS A 90 -10.27 -6.38 5.78
N GLU A 91 -8.95 -6.29 5.84
CA GLU A 91 -8.18 -5.09 5.47
C GLU A 91 -8.45 -4.70 4.01
N HIS A 92 -8.32 -5.64 3.06
CA HIS A 92 -8.59 -5.38 1.64
C HIS A 92 -10.04 -5.02 1.35
N TYR A 93 -11.00 -5.60 2.08
CA TYR A 93 -12.41 -5.21 2.00
C TYR A 93 -12.61 -3.74 2.41
N LEU A 94 -12.01 -3.31 3.52
CA LEU A 94 -12.09 -1.92 3.97
C LEU A 94 -11.40 -0.96 2.99
N ARG A 95 -10.28 -1.37 2.37
CA ARG A 95 -9.60 -0.60 1.32
C ARG A 95 -10.49 -0.42 0.10
N GLN A 96 -11.19 -1.47 -0.32
CA GLN A 96 -12.13 -1.39 -1.44
C GLN A 96 -13.24 -0.39 -1.14
N ASN A 97 -13.82 -0.46 0.05
CA ASN A 97 -14.87 0.44 0.50
C ASN A 97 -14.39 1.90 0.50
N PHE A 98 -13.18 2.15 1.01
CA PHE A 98 -12.56 3.47 0.97
C PHE A 98 -12.41 3.99 -0.47
N LEU A 99 -11.84 3.18 -1.37
CA LEU A 99 -11.62 3.55 -2.77
C LEU A 99 -12.94 3.82 -3.52
N ASP A 100 -13.95 2.98 -3.33
CA ASP A 100 -15.25 3.13 -3.96
C ASP A 100 -15.95 4.42 -3.50
N ARG A 101 -15.91 4.72 -2.19
CA ARG A 101 -16.44 5.98 -1.65
C ARG A 101 -15.66 7.16 -2.20
N LEU A 102 -14.34 7.12 -2.21
CA LEU A 102 -13.51 8.22 -2.69
C LEU A 102 -13.76 8.52 -4.17
N LYS A 103 -13.82 7.47 -5.00
CA LYS A 103 -14.17 7.55 -6.43
C LYS A 103 -15.54 8.21 -6.61
N PHE A 104 -16.54 7.78 -5.84
CA PHE A 104 -17.88 8.38 -5.88
C PHE A 104 -17.87 9.87 -5.52
N GLN A 105 -17.11 10.27 -4.50
CA GLN A 105 -17.02 11.68 -4.10
C GLN A 105 -16.30 12.52 -5.16
N ILE A 106 -15.19 12.05 -5.71
CA ILE A 106 -14.49 12.74 -6.82
C ILE A 106 -15.41 12.86 -8.03
N ASP A 107 -16.14 11.81 -8.39
CA ASP A 107 -17.04 11.87 -9.53
C ASP A 107 -18.18 12.87 -9.34
N ARG A 108 -18.79 12.88 -8.14
CA ARG A 108 -20.00 13.68 -7.88
C ARG A 108 -19.75 15.11 -7.45
N LYS A 109 -18.71 15.36 -6.65
CA LYS A 109 -18.53 16.63 -5.94
C LYS A 109 -17.35 17.46 -6.42
N TYR A 110 -16.36 16.85 -7.07
CA TYR A 110 -15.17 17.60 -7.47
C TYR A 110 -15.49 18.60 -8.60
N ALA A 111 -15.34 19.89 -8.30
CA ALA A 111 -15.71 21.01 -9.18
C ALA A 111 -14.49 21.81 -9.68
N ASN A 112 -13.33 21.16 -9.84
CA ASN A 112 -12.05 21.79 -10.24
C ASN A 112 -11.51 22.82 -9.24
N GLU A 113 -11.82 22.68 -7.96
CA GLU A 113 -11.17 23.44 -6.88
C GLU A 113 -9.78 22.87 -6.54
N ASP A 114 -9.12 23.41 -5.51
CA ASP A 114 -7.85 22.84 -5.03
C ASP A 114 -8.04 21.37 -4.62
N PHE A 115 -7.44 20.47 -5.39
CA PHE A 115 -7.62 19.02 -5.24
C PHE A 115 -7.16 18.51 -3.87
N LYS A 116 -6.09 19.11 -3.32
CA LYS A 116 -5.57 18.77 -1.98
C LYS A 116 -6.61 19.11 -0.91
N SER A 117 -7.11 20.34 -0.92
CA SER A 117 -8.16 20.79 0.01
C SER A 117 -9.42 19.94 -0.12
N PHE A 118 -9.90 19.72 -1.35
CA PHE A 118 -11.06 18.87 -1.64
C PHE A 118 -10.91 17.47 -1.06
N LEU A 119 -9.78 16.80 -1.32
CA LEU A 119 -9.54 15.43 -0.84
C LEU A 119 -9.46 15.38 0.69
N SER A 120 -8.73 16.31 1.33
CA SER A 120 -8.64 16.36 2.79
C SER A 120 -10.02 16.52 3.45
N GLN A 121 -10.85 17.41 2.94
CA GLN A 121 -12.20 17.65 3.45
C GLN A 121 -13.13 16.47 3.17
N THR A 122 -13.05 15.89 1.97
CA THR A 122 -13.85 14.73 1.58
C THR A 122 -13.55 13.53 2.48
N VAL A 123 -12.27 13.24 2.71
CA VAL A 123 -11.86 12.12 3.57
C VAL A 123 -12.29 12.36 5.03
N LEU A 124 -12.21 13.59 5.53
CA LEU A 124 -12.73 13.95 6.85
C LEU A 124 -14.26 13.75 6.94
N GLN A 125 -15.02 14.14 5.91
CA GLN A 125 -16.47 13.90 5.85
C GLN A 125 -16.80 12.41 5.87
N MET A 126 -16.01 11.56 5.22
CA MET A 126 -16.18 10.10 5.30
C MET A 126 -15.98 9.60 6.72
N ALA A 127 -14.95 10.10 7.43
CA ALA A 127 -14.71 9.76 8.82
C ALA A 127 -15.90 10.15 9.72
N GLN A 128 -16.42 11.36 9.56
CA GLN A 128 -17.57 11.87 10.32
C GLN A 128 -18.83 11.04 10.04
N THR A 129 -19.11 10.73 8.77
CA THR A 129 -20.24 9.90 8.38
C THR A 129 -20.15 8.52 9.03
N GLU A 130 -18.98 7.90 8.97
CA GLU A 130 -18.75 6.58 9.58
C GLU A 130 -18.89 6.63 11.11
N ALA A 131 -18.38 7.68 11.76
CA ALA A 131 -18.47 7.86 13.21
C ALA A 131 -19.93 7.98 13.72
N THR A 132 -20.83 8.51 12.88
CA THR A 132 -22.26 8.63 13.21
C THR A 132 -23.08 7.41 12.82
N SER A 133 -22.50 6.46 12.08
CA SER A 133 -23.19 5.26 11.62
C SER A 133 -23.37 4.26 12.77
N TYR A 134 -24.53 3.62 12.86
CA TYR A 134 -24.81 2.58 13.85
C TYR A 134 -23.82 1.40 13.77
N ASN A 135 -23.33 1.09 12.57
CA ASN A 135 -22.36 0.03 12.31
C ASN A 135 -20.99 0.58 11.86
N GLY A 136 -20.62 1.77 12.32
CA GLY A 136 -19.34 2.39 11.96
C GLY A 136 -18.14 1.58 12.42
N ASP A 137 -17.17 1.32 11.53
CA ASP A 137 -15.89 0.71 11.91
C ASP A 137 -14.94 1.78 12.49
N ILE A 138 -14.60 1.65 13.77
CA ILE A 138 -13.73 2.60 14.49
C ILE A 138 -12.36 2.73 13.82
N GLY A 139 -11.80 1.62 13.31
CA GLY A 139 -10.54 1.61 12.58
C GLY A 139 -10.65 2.44 11.30
N PHE A 140 -11.72 2.24 10.53
CA PHE A 140 -12.01 3.03 9.33
C PHE A 140 -12.18 4.53 9.61
N THR A 141 -12.93 4.90 10.65
CA THR A 141 -13.09 6.29 11.09
C THR A 141 -11.74 6.91 11.42
N LYS A 142 -10.93 6.22 12.24
CA LYS A 142 -9.60 6.67 12.65
C LYS A 142 -8.66 6.80 11.45
N PHE A 143 -8.69 5.83 10.54
CA PHE A 143 -7.92 5.83 9.29
C PHE A 143 -8.24 7.06 8.45
N CYS A 144 -9.51 7.32 8.18
CA CYS A 144 -9.92 8.47 7.37
C CYS A 144 -9.54 9.79 8.06
N ASN A 145 -9.74 9.91 9.37
CA ASN A 145 -9.33 11.11 10.10
C ASN A 145 -7.82 11.34 9.98
N TYR A 146 -7.00 10.31 10.23
CA TYR A 146 -5.55 10.41 10.13
C TYR A 146 -5.08 10.71 8.71
N LEU A 147 -5.63 10.03 7.70
CA LEU A 147 -5.31 10.32 6.31
C LEU A 147 -5.67 11.77 5.94
N SER A 148 -6.80 12.30 6.41
CA SER A 148 -7.19 13.69 6.14
C SER A 148 -6.18 14.70 6.71
N LEU A 149 -5.66 14.44 7.91
CA LEU A 149 -4.61 15.25 8.54
C LEU A 149 -3.30 15.11 7.77
N ALA A 150 -2.92 13.89 7.40
CA ALA A 150 -1.72 13.60 6.63
C ALA A 150 -1.74 14.34 5.27
N ILE A 151 -2.87 14.31 4.55
CA ILE A 151 -3.04 15.06 3.29
C ILE A 151 -2.87 16.56 3.52
N LYS A 152 -3.46 17.11 4.60
CA LYS A 152 -3.36 18.54 4.91
C LYS A 152 -1.91 18.97 5.15
N GLU A 153 -1.14 18.14 5.85
CA GLU A 153 0.24 18.38 6.26
C GLU A 153 1.29 18.15 5.16
N ILE A 154 0.89 17.70 3.95
CA ILE A 154 1.82 17.55 2.82
C ILE A 154 2.58 18.88 2.57
N PRO A 155 3.91 18.92 2.74
CA PRO A 155 4.69 20.15 2.55
C PRO A 155 4.90 20.49 1.06
N GLU A 156 4.95 19.50 0.17
CA GLU A 156 5.25 19.70 -1.24
C GLU A 156 3.98 19.99 -2.06
N PRO A 157 3.86 21.18 -2.69
CA PRO A 157 2.66 21.56 -3.43
C PRO A 157 2.49 20.78 -4.75
N SER A 158 3.57 20.19 -5.27
CA SER A 158 3.57 19.44 -6.53
C SER A 158 3.44 17.93 -6.35
N GLU A 159 3.33 17.43 -5.11
CA GLU A 159 3.22 15.98 -4.89
C GLU A 159 1.91 15.44 -5.46
N ASN A 160 1.99 14.27 -6.10
CA ASN A 160 0.80 13.58 -6.54
C ASN A 160 0.03 13.05 -5.33
N ILE A 161 -1.07 13.74 -4.99
CA ILE A 161 -1.89 13.43 -3.80
C ILE A 161 -2.47 12.02 -3.83
N LEU A 162 -2.75 11.45 -5.01
CA LEU A 162 -3.23 10.07 -5.10
C LEU A 162 -2.13 9.05 -4.83
N ALA A 163 -0.92 9.30 -5.33
CA ALA A 163 0.25 8.49 -4.99
C ALA A 163 0.55 8.58 -3.49
N PHE A 164 0.36 9.76 -2.88
CA PHE A 164 0.46 9.93 -1.43
C PHE A 164 -0.57 9.07 -0.67
N ILE A 165 -1.85 9.10 -1.09
CA ILE A 165 -2.93 8.29 -0.48
C ILE A 165 -2.63 6.80 -0.63
N GLU A 166 -2.18 6.37 -1.81
CA GLU A 166 -1.75 4.98 -2.05
C GLU A 166 -0.59 4.59 -1.13
N GLY A 167 0.43 5.43 -1.01
CA GLY A 167 1.55 5.23 -0.10
C GLY A 167 1.10 5.11 1.36
N TYR A 168 0.17 5.96 1.78
CA TYR A 168 -0.41 5.92 3.12
C TYR A 168 -1.17 4.61 3.35
N MET A 169 -1.98 4.16 2.40
CA MET A 169 -2.70 2.88 2.47
C MET A 169 -1.75 1.67 2.49
N LYS A 170 -0.58 1.76 1.85
CA LYS A 170 0.42 0.69 1.90
C LYS A 170 1.13 0.64 3.25
N PHE A 171 1.41 1.80 3.84
CA PHE A 171 2.11 1.92 5.12
C PHE A 171 1.20 1.65 6.33
N SER A 172 0.02 2.27 6.34
CA SER A 172 -0.96 2.17 7.42
C SER A 172 -2.02 1.13 7.08
N SER A 173 -2.33 0.25 8.04
CA SER A 173 -3.54 -0.57 7.98
C SER A 173 -4.78 0.31 8.21
N ILE A 174 -5.92 -0.04 7.61
CA ILE A 174 -7.21 0.58 7.92
C ILE A 174 -7.75 0.03 9.25
N ILE A 175 -7.52 -1.24 9.54
CA ILE A 175 -7.93 -1.86 10.81
C ILE A 175 -7.18 -1.24 11.99
N ASN A 176 -5.87 -1.06 11.86
CA ASN A 176 -5.00 -0.48 12.88
C ASN A 176 -4.24 0.72 12.30
N PRO A 177 -4.85 1.92 12.25
CA PRO A 177 -4.26 3.07 11.60
C PRO A 177 -3.03 3.60 12.33
N THR A 178 -1.96 3.78 11.56
CA THR A 178 -0.73 4.43 11.97
C THR A 178 -0.92 5.94 12.00
N SER A 179 -0.22 6.65 12.89
CA SER A 179 -0.38 8.10 13.03
C SER A 179 0.11 8.87 11.79
N PRO A 180 -0.46 10.05 11.49
CA PRO A 180 0.01 10.89 10.38
C PRO A 180 1.49 11.27 10.53
N THR A 181 1.90 11.63 11.75
CA THR A 181 3.28 12.04 12.06
C THR A 181 4.27 10.92 11.80
N GLU A 182 3.90 9.68 12.12
CA GLU A 182 4.75 8.51 11.88
C GLU A 182 4.92 8.25 10.37
N TYR A 183 3.85 8.32 9.59
CA TYR A 183 3.96 8.19 8.13
C TYR A 183 4.78 9.33 7.49
N LEU A 184 4.54 10.57 7.90
CA LEU A 184 5.30 11.72 7.41
C LEU A 184 6.79 11.62 7.78
N SER A 185 7.10 11.11 8.98
CA SER A 185 8.48 10.87 9.41
C SER A 185 9.14 9.69 8.69
N TYR A 186 8.36 8.70 8.26
CA TYR A 186 8.84 7.61 7.43
C TYR A 186 9.17 8.11 6.01
N ARG A 187 8.42 9.10 5.53
CA ARG A 187 8.54 9.70 4.20
C ARG A 187 9.62 10.80 4.16
N ASN A 188 10.88 10.41 4.34
CA ASN A 188 12.00 11.34 4.48
C ASN A 188 12.57 11.91 3.17
N TYR A 189 12.22 11.37 2.00
CA TYR A 189 12.67 11.91 0.71
C TYR A 189 11.55 11.86 -0.33
N THR A 190 11.32 12.97 -1.01
CA THR A 190 10.50 13.00 -2.23
C THR A 190 11.28 13.67 -3.35
N ASN A 191 11.22 13.11 -4.56
CA ASN A 191 11.76 13.75 -5.76
C ASN A 191 10.68 14.62 -6.46
N GLY A 192 9.54 14.86 -5.82
CA GLY A 192 8.38 15.58 -6.37
C GLY A 192 7.38 14.68 -7.10
N PHE A 193 7.75 13.45 -7.45
CA PHE A 193 6.88 12.46 -8.10
C PHE A 193 6.72 11.20 -7.24
N ASP A 194 7.83 10.69 -6.74
CA ASP A 194 7.96 9.51 -5.92
C ASP A 194 8.43 9.89 -4.52
N SER A 195 7.79 9.29 -3.53
CA SER A 195 8.14 9.42 -2.13
C SER A 195 8.83 8.14 -1.67
N TYR A 196 10.07 8.28 -1.19
CA TYR A 196 10.91 7.20 -0.71
C TYR A 196 11.07 7.31 0.81
N SER A 197 11.10 6.15 1.47
CA SER A 197 11.51 6.12 2.87
C SER A 197 13.02 6.23 2.98
N ALA A 198 13.47 7.27 3.66
CA ALA A 198 14.82 7.25 4.23
C ALA A 198 14.65 6.80 5.67
N HIS A 199 15.36 5.76 6.09
CA HIS A 199 15.52 5.53 7.51
C HIS A 199 16.68 6.43 7.93
N PRO A 200 16.50 7.36 8.87
CA PRO A 200 17.63 8.17 9.33
C PRO A 200 18.65 7.22 9.96
N VAL A 201 19.78 7.04 9.28
CA VAL A 201 20.88 6.22 9.77
C VAL A 201 21.72 7.11 10.68
N SER A 202 21.98 6.65 11.90
CA SER A 202 22.86 7.39 12.82
C SER A 202 24.26 7.53 12.22
N ARG A 203 25.02 8.55 12.63
CA ARG A 203 26.36 8.81 12.07
C ARG A 203 27.29 7.61 12.29
N GLU A 204 27.11 6.91 13.40
CA GLU A 204 27.81 5.70 13.78
C GLU A 204 27.49 4.55 12.81
N GLU A 205 26.20 4.31 12.53
CA GLU A 205 25.74 3.27 11.60
C GLU A 205 26.13 3.55 10.15
N VAL A 206 26.28 4.83 9.75
CA VAL A 206 26.79 5.17 8.41
C VAL A 206 28.19 4.61 8.21
N GLY A 207 29.03 4.64 9.25
CA GLY A 207 30.36 4.02 9.23
C GLY A 207 30.27 2.53 8.93
N ASP A 208 29.44 1.81 9.68
CA ASP A 208 29.27 0.36 9.56
C ASP A 208 28.70 -0.06 8.20
N VAL A 209 27.73 0.71 7.67
CA VAL A 209 27.12 0.45 6.36
C VAL A 209 28.13 0.70 5.23
N VAL A 210 28.91 1.78 5.31
CA VAL A 210 29.94 2.09 4.32
C VAL A 210 31.05 1.04 4.37
N GLU A 211 31.50 0.63 5.56
CA GLU A 211 32.50 -0.41 5.72
C GLU A 211 32.03 -1.75 5.16
N LYS A 212 30.81 -2.19 5.51
CA LYS A 212 30.20 -3.40 4.90
C LYS A 212 30.18 -3.31 3.38
N ARG A 213 29.78 -2.15 2.83
CA ARG A 213 29.68 -1.99 1.38
C ARG A 213 31.05 -2.00 0.70
N LEU A 214 32.07 -1.42 1.33
CA LEU A 214 33.44 -1.47 0.84
C LEU A 214 33.98 -2.91 0.83
N VAL A 215 33.72 -3.68 1.89
CA VAL A 215 34.09 -5.11 1.96
C VAL A 215 33.37 -5.93 0.88
N GLU A 216 32.07 -5.71 0.67
CA GLU A 216 31.31 -6.34 -0.41
C GLU A 216 31.89 -6.03 -1.79
N LEU A 217 32.23 -4.77 -2.07
CA LEU A 217 32.81 -4.36 -3.35
C LEU A 217 34.21 -4.96 -3.59
N GLN A 218 35.03 -5.04 -2.54
CA GLN A 218 36.34 -5.70 -2.62
C GLN A 218 36.20 -7.21 -2.92
N ASN A 219 35.29 -7.90 -2.23
CA ASN A 219 35.02 -9.31 -2.47
C ASN A 219 34.42 -9.58 -3.86
N SER A 220 33.55 -8.69 -4.34
CA SER A 220 32.98 -8.73 -5.69
C SER A 220 34.05 -8.60 -6.78
N SER A 221 35.06 -7.76 -6.55
CA SER A 221 36.16 -7.51 -7.47
C SER A 221 37.11 -8.71 -7.58
N GLN A 222 37.28 -9.48 -6.50
CA GLN A 222 38.09 -10.70 -6.50
C GLN A 222 37.41 -11.83 -7.31
N LEU A 223 36.09 -11.98 -7.20
CA LEU A 223 35.32 -12.97 -7.96
C LEU A 223 35.38 -12.75 -9.48
N GLN A 224 35.47 -11.50 -9.94
CA GLN A 224 35.64 -11.20 -11.37
C GLN A 224 37.05 -11.56 -11.87
N ARG A 225 38.10 -11.38 -11.05
CA ARG A 225 39.47 -11.79 -11.42
C ARG A 225 39.61 -13.31 -11.56
N THR A 226 39.02 -14.10 -10.66
CA THR A 226 39.06 -15.57 -10.76
C THR A 226 38.31 -16.11 -11.98
N THR A 227 37.34 -15.35 -12.51
CA THR A 227 36.55 -15.76 -13.68
C THR A 227 37.30 -15.49 -15.00
N PHE A 228 38.15 -14.47 -15.05
CA PHE A 228 38.99 -14.18 -16.22
C PHE A 228 40.21 -15.10 -16.34
N GLU A 229 40.78 -15.56 -15.23
CA GLU A 229 41.97 -16.42 -15.24
C GLU A 229 41.68 -17.85 -15.77
N LYS A 230 40.42 -18.29 -15.69
CA LYS A 230 39.99 -19.61 -16.19
C LYS A 230 39.55 -19.61 -17.66
N ARG A 231 39.64 -18.47 -18.36
CA ARG A 231 39.31 -18.34 -19.79
C ARG A 231 40.45 -17.68 -20.55
N GLN A 232 41.65 -18.24 -20.45
CA GLN A 232 42.66 -18.04 -21.49
C GLN A 232 42.39 -19.03 -22.64
N PRO A 233 41.73 -18.64 -23.74
CA PRO A 233 41.76 -19.43 -24.95
C PRO A 233 43.19 -19.42 -25.49
N ILE A 234 43.70 -20.59 -25.83
CA ILE A 234 44.92 -20.79 -26.62
C ILE A 234 44.72 -20.06 -27.95
N MET A 235 45.16 -18.79 -28.04
CA MET A 235 45.15 -18.04 -29.28
C MET A 235 46.39 -18.42 -30.08
N LYS A 236 46.17 -19.06 -31.22
CA LYS A 236 47.18 -19.22 -32.27
C LYS A 236 47.62 -17.83 -32.77
N PRO A 237 48.91 -17.65 -33.11
CA PRO A 237 49.41 -16.38 -33.62
C PRO A 237 48.76 -16.09 -34.97
N LEU A 238 47.97 -15.00 -35.03
CA LEU A 238 47.47 -14.45 -36.28
C LEU A 238 48.53 -13.50 -36.82
N GLU A 239 49.05 -13.81 -38.00
CA GLU A 239 49.99 -12.97 -38.74
C GLU A 239 49.40 -11.59 -39.03
N ALA A 240 50.28 -10.60 -38.90
CA ALA A 240 49.99 -9.19 -39.03
C ALA A 240 49.79 -8.78 -40.49
N THR A 241 48.66 -8.12 -40.79
CA THR A 241 48.56 -7.21 -41.93
C THR A 241 48.07 -5.86 -41.42
N ILE A 242 49.01 -4.94 -41.27
CA ILE A 242 48.79 -3.55 -40.87
C ILE A 242 48.42 -2.74 -42.11
N ALA A 243 47.31 -2.02 -42.05
CA ALA A 243 47.04 -0.88 -42.91
C ALA A 243 46.57 0.31 -42.03
N PRO A 244 47.22 1.48 -42.10
CA PRO A 244 46.89 2.61 -41.23
C PRO A 244 45.74 3.44 -41.85
N LYS A 245 44.72 3.77 -41.05
CA LYS A 245 43.84 4.90 -41.34
C LYS A 245 43.79 5.85 -40.16
N SER A 246 44.24 7.06 -40.44
CA SER A 246 44.19 8.28 -39.66
C SER A 246 42.78 8.90 -39.65
N SER A 247 42.26 9.25 -38.48
CA SER A 247 41.39 10.42 -38.27
C SER A 247 41.33 10.68 -36.75
N GLN A 248 42.10 11.61 -36.21
CA GLN A 248 41.68 13.00 -35.98
C GLN A 248 40.20 13.14 -35.60
N GLY A 249 39.97 13.31 -34.29
CA GLY A 249 38.70 13.68 -33.69
C GLY A 249 38.95 14.07 -32.24
N GLY A 250 39.32 15.34 -32.03
CA GLY A 250 39.53 15.91 -30.70
C GLY A 250 38.19 16.14 -30.00
N TYR A 251 38.12 15.73 -28.75
CA TYR A 251 37.05 16.13 -27.84
C TYR A 251 37.69 16.96 -26.71
N GLU A 252 37.27 18.21 -26.69
CA GLU A 252 37.64 19.25 -25.73
C GLU A 252 36.96 18.95 -24.39
N ILE A 253 37.76 18.64 -23.36
CA ILE A 253 37.31 18.47 -21.99
C ILE A 253 37.07 19.87 -21.41
N LYS A 254 35.82 20.19 -21.10
CA LYS A 254 35.46 21.39 -20.33
C LYS A 254 35.14 20.99 -18.90
N ASP A 255 36.03 21.37 -17.99
CA ASP A 255 35.74 21.42 -16.56
C ASP A 255 34.73 22.53 -16.26
N PRO A 256 33.85 22.31 -15.27
CA PRO A 256 33.56 23.39 -14.33
C PRO A 256 33.71 22.88 -12.88
N VAL A 257 34.69 23.45 -12.16
CA VAL A 257 34.52 24.55 -11.21
C VAL A 257 33.89 24.11 -9.88
N GLU A 258 34.76 24.08 -8.87
CA GLU A 258 34.45 24.08 -7.45
C GLU A 258 33.41 25.14 -7.09
N THR A 259 32.43 24.78 -6.26
CA THR A 259 31.71 25.77 -5.47
C THR A 259 31.44 25.24 -4.06
N GLN A 260 32.36 25.60 -3.19
CA GLN A 260 32.21 26.08 -1.81
C GLN A 260 31.03 25.55 -0.96
N ILE A 261 31.44 24.73 0.00
CA ILE A 261 30.89 24.59 1.35
C ILE A 261 30.83 25.96 2.05
N LYS A 262 29.66 26.34 2.58
CA LYS A 262 29.51 27.05 3.88
C LYS A 262 28.03 27.25 4.24
N ASN A 263 27.78 27.14 5.55
CA ASN A 263 26.65 27.67 6.34
C ASN A 263 25.34 26.83 6.30
N ASN A 264 24.71 26.42 7.40
CA ASN A 264 24.71 26.95 8.77
C ASN A 264 24.49 25.87 9.84
N GLN A 265 25.26 25.99 10.91
CA GLN A 265 24.90 25.58 12.27
C GLN A 265 23.67 26.40 12.71
N THR A 266 22.64 25.78 13.27
CA THR A 266 21.77 26.29 14.36
C THR A 266 20.72 25.22 14.68
N ILE A 267 21.03 24.22 15.51
CA ILE A 267 20.06 23.54 16.38
C ILE A 267 20.80 23.12 17.67
N GLU A 268 21.18 24.10 18.48
CA GLU A 268 21.23 23.92 19.93
C GLU A 268 20.11 24.76 20.51
N ASN A 269 19.08 24.09 21.01
CA ASN A 269 18.14 24.53 22.05
C ASN A 269 16.81 23.83 21.83
N LEU A 270 16.56 22.78 22.62
CA LEU A 270 15.28 22.41 23.23
C LEU A 270 15.44 21.01 23.83
N LYS A 271 16.23 20.93 24.91
CA LYS A 271 16.37 19.74 25.74
C LYS A 271 16.24 20.15 27.20
N SER A 272 15.02 20.49 27.61
CA SER A 272 14.64 20.54 29.03
C SER A 272 13.12 20.63 29.16
N HIS A 273 12.57 19.76 30.01
CA HIS A 273 11.18 19.69 30.50
C HIS A 273 10.25 18.77 29.70
N MET A 274 10.14 17.50 30.14
CA MET A 274 9.09 17.10 31.09
C MET A 274 9.27 15.62 31.41
N GLU A 275 9.55 15.32 32.68
CA GLU A 275 9.39 13.98 33.25
C GLU A 275 7.89 13.64 33.39
N PRO A 276 7.55 12.33 33.39
CA PRO A 276 6.17 11.85 33.34
C PRO A 276 5.55 11.77 34.73
N THR A 277 4.31 12.22 34.85
CA THR A 277 3.46 11.92 36.01
C THR A 277 2.75 10.59 35.75
N GLU A 278 3.22 9.54 36.41
CA GLU A 278 2.50 8.27 36.56
C GLU A 278 1.23 8.50 37.38
N ALA A 279 0.07 8.23 36.80
CA ALA A 279 -1.18 8.10 37.53
C ALA A 279 -1.97 6.91 36.99
N GLU A 280 -2.25 6.01 37.92
CA GLU A 280 -2.97 4.75 37.84
C GLU A 280 -4.30 4.83 37.07
N LEU A 281 -4.49 3.94 36.09
CA LEU A 281 -5.82 3.43 35.75
C LEU A 281 -5.74 1.92 35.48
N SER A 282 -6.04 1.16 36.53
CA SER A 282 -6.31 -0.27 36.51
C SER A 282 -7.65 -0.53 35.83
N GLU A 283 -7.65 -0.81 34.52
CA GLU A 283 -8.80 -1.40 33.84
C GLU A 283 -8.68 -2.93 33.80
N LYS A 284 -9.67 -3.58 34.41
CA LYS A 284 -9.92 -5.02 34.36
C LYS A 284 -10.02 -5.51 32.92
N THR A 285 -9.04 -6.29 32.47
CA THR A 285 -9.19 -7.17 31.31
C THR A 285 -10.22 -8.28 31.60
N PRO A 286 -11.30 -8.43 30.81
CA PRO A 286 -12.14 -9.60 30.88
C PRO A 286 -11.38 -10.81 30.31
N THR A 287 -11.37 -11.90 31.08
CA THR A 287 -10.81 -13.20 30.71
C THR A 287 -11.47 -13.76 29.45
N PRO A 288 -10.74 -14.52 28.61
CA PRO A 288 -11.27 -15.04 27.35
C PRO A 288 -12.41 -16.02 27.61
N LYS A 289 -13.55 -15.81 26.94
CA LYS A 289 -14.63 -16.80 26.91
C LYS A 289 -14.13 -18.04 26.17
N ASP A 290 -14.37 -19.17 26.82
CA ASP A 290 -14.17 -20.55 26.39
C ASP A 290 -14.24 -20.74 24.85
N PRO A 291 -13.19 -21.24 24.19
CA PRO A 291 -13.13 -21.41 22.73
C PRO A 291 -14.24 -22.31 22.16
N LEU A 292 -14.93 -23.09 23.01
CA LEU A 292 -16.10 -23.88 22.59
C LEU A 292 -17.34 -23.03 22.26
N GLN A 293 -17.47 -21.81 22.80
CA GLN A 293 -18.62 -20.95 22.51
C GLN A 293 -18.57 -20.27 21.13
N LEU A 294 -17.38 -20.13 20.55
CA LEU A 294 -17.20 -19.62 19.18
C LEU A 294 -17.70 -20.61 18.12
N ARG A 295 -17.61 -21.93 18.40
CA ARG A 295 -18.04 -22.98 17.48
C ARG A 295 -19.57 -23.09 17.37
N ILE A 296 -20.28 -22.90 18.48
CA ILE A 296 -21.77 -22.96 18.51
C ILE A 296 -22.39 -21.76 17.76
N LYS A 297 -21.73 -20.59 17.74
CA LYS A 297 -22.24 -19.42 17.02
C LYS A 297 -22.12 -19.53 15.49
N MET A 298 -21.12 -20.26 14.97
CA MET A 298 -21.02 -20.46 13.51
C MET A 298 -22.05 -21.45 12.97
N ASP A 299 -22.38 -22.50 13.74
CA ASP A 299 -23.41 -23.49 13.31
C ASP A 299 -24.84 -22.90 13.31
N GLN A 300 -25.11 -21.85 14.08
CA GLN A 300 -26.41 -21.16 14.05
C GLN A 300 -26.57 -20.21 12.86
N ILE A 301 -25.49 -19.72 12.26
CA ILE A 301 -25.54 -18.82 11.10
C ILE A 301 -25.92 -19.60 9.82
N HIS A 302 -25.61 -20.89 9.74
CA HIS A 302 -25.99 -21.74 8.60
C HIS A 302 -27.43 -22.27 8.64
N LYS A 303 -28.19 -22.02 9.72
CA LYS A 303 -29.56 -22.54 9.87
C LYS A 303 -30.67 -21.51 9.66
N ALA A 304 -30.31 -20.29 9.27
CA ALA A 304 -31.23 -19.20 8.95
C ALA A 304 -31.17 -18.86 7.45
N GLU A 305 -31.45 -19.84 6.58
CA GLU A 305 -31.93 -19.54 5.22
C GLU A 305 -33.43 -19.21 5.31
N PRO A 306 -33.89 -18.02 4.89
CA PRO A 306 -35.31 -17.73 4.81
C PRO A 306 -35.93 -18.48 3.62
N GLU A 307 -36.94 -19.32 3.90
CA GLU A 307 -37.86 -19.84 2.88
C GLU A 307 -38.48 -18.67 2.11
N LEU A 308 -38.05 -18.50 0.85
CA LEU A 308 -38.69 -17.63 -0.12
C LEU A 308 -40.10 -18.18 -0.41
N THR A 309 -41.09 -17.56 0.21
CA THR A 309 -42.51 -17.79 -0.08
C THR A 309 -42.88 -16.96 -1.30
N GLU A 310 -43.33 -17.61 -2.37
CA GLU A 310 -43.71 -16.97 -3.63
C GLU A 310 -44.89 -16.00 -3.44
N PRO A 311 -44.88 -14.82 -4.08
CA PRO A 311 -46.03 -13.93 -4.08
C PRO A 311 -47.14 -14.47 -4.99
N SER A 312 -48.26 -14.82 -4.37
CA SER A 312 -49.52 -15.18 -5.02
C SER A 312 -50.05 -14.02 -5.87
N THR A 313 -50.16 -14.24 -7.17
CA THR A 313 -50.89 -13.37 -8.11
C THR A 313 -52.38 -13.71 -8.10
N ALA A 314 -53.15 -12.90 -7.38
CA ALA A 314 -54.58 -12.66 -7.62
C ALA A 314 -54.81 -11.19 -7.19
N GLY A 315 -55.17 -10.24 -8.04
CA GLY A 315 -56.18 -10.32 -9.07
C GLY A 315 -57.50 -9.82 -8.48
N GLU A 316 -57.67 -8.51 -8.30
CA GLU A 316 -59.01 -7.93 -8.23
C GLU A 316 -59.04 -6.47 -8.66
N ALA A 317 -59.85 -6.21 -9.68
CA ALA A 317 -60.15 -4.93 -10.27
C ALA A 317 -61.44 -4.39 -9.67
N ALA A 318 -61.51 -3.08 -9.37
CA ALA A 318 -62.77 -2.36 -9.18
C ALA A 318 -62.54 -0.83 -9.18
N PRO A 319 -63.57 0.01 -9.40
CA PRO A 319 -63.56 0.94 -10.52
C PRO A 319 -63.58 2.43 -10.14
N ALA A 320 -63.49 3.24 -11.19
CA ALA A 320 -63.66 4.68 -11.23
C ALA A 320 -64.78 5.22 -10.32
N SER A 321 -64.44 6.25 -9.53
CA SER A 321 -65.40 7.17 -8.94
C SER A 321 -65.10 8.59 -9.44
N SER A 322 -65.92 8.99 -10.41
CA SER A 322 -66.26 10.37 -10.71
C SER A 322 -66.67 11.14 -9.45
N GLY A 323 -66.24 12.39 -9.32
CA GLY A 323 -66.64 13.29 -8.25
C GLY A 323 -66.20 14.72 -8.54
N TYR A 324 -67.09 15.47 -9.18
CA TYR A 324 -67.07 16.93 -9.33
C TYR A 324 -66.94 17.66 -7.96
N VAL A 325 -66.41 18.89 -7.98
CA VAL A 325 -67.12 20.17 -7.70
C VAL A 325 -66.12 21.26 -7.22
N ASN A 326 -66.12 22.37 -7.98
CA ASN A 326 -65.95 23.81 -7.67
C ASN A 326 -65.37 24.23 -6.30
N GLU A 327 -64.41 25.17 -6.30
CA GLU A 327 -64.59 26.64 -6.46
C GLU A 327 -63.32 27.29 -7.02
#